data_AF-S5T4T3-F1
#
_entry.id   AF-S5T4T3-F1
#
_cell.length_a   1.000
_cell.length_b   1.000
_cell.length_c   1.000
_cell.angle_alpha   90.00
_cell.angle_beta   90.00
_cell.angle_gamma   90.00
#
_symmetry.space_group_name_H-M   'P 1'
#
loop_
_entity.id
_entity.type
_entity.pdbx_description
1 polymer ?
#
loop_
_entity_poly.entity_id
_entity_poly.type
_entity_poly.pdbx_seq_one_letter_code
_entity_poly.pdbx_strand_id
1 'polypeptide(L)'
;MSYENSSNAKNYFLKRAKRIYPAYFFVIIISVILGGGISTYSLGDYFSISLLEYIFANLLFLNFIQPNLPGVFEGNQIEAINGALWTLKVEVMFYLSVPLIVWAFNKFGRLPMIIGLYVCSVFYSVSMHMLAAKTGSEFYLQLQRQLPGQFVYFISGAIGYYYFAWISKYAAKLLLLSIVVFIYQQWLPWLTIEPIALGMIVIYVARVMPYLGNFGKYGDFSYGIYIIHFPVLQLLASYTVFNANPWEMLFVTTLIILLGAFLLWHLVEKNFFQKSSHYIEVERI
;
A
#
# COMPACT_ATOMS: atom_id res chain seq x y z
N MET A 1 12.66 9.48 -11.73
CA MET A 1 11.70 8.44 -11.38
C MET A 1 12.42 7.10 -11.28
N SER A 2 11.96 6.12 -10.50
CA SER A 2 12.76 4.90 -10.27
C SER A 2 13.18 4.13 -11.53
N TYR A 3 12.38 4.18 -12.58
CA TYR A 3 12.74 3.54 -13.86
C TYR A 3 13.90 4.26 -14.55
N GLU A 4 13.92 5.60 -14.51
CA GLU A 4 14.99 6.43 -15.10
C GLU A 4 16.36 6.18 -14.45
N ASN A 5 16.38 5.74 -13.19
CA ASN A 5 17.61 5.41 -12.46
C ASN A 5 18.05 3.94 -12.64
N SER A 6 17.36 3.17 -13.48
CA SER A 6 17.66 1.74 -13.72
C SER A 6 18.32 1.55 -15.09
N SER A 7 19.31 0.67 -15.16
CA SER A 7 20.08 0.41 -16.39
C SER A 7 19.25 -0.19 -17.53
N ASN A 8 18.23 -0.99 -17.20
CA ASN A 8 17.27 -1.54 -18.17
C ASN A 8 15.95 -1.93 -17.48
N ALA A 9 14.90 -2.14 -18.28
CA ALA A 9 13.57 -2.51 -17.79
C ALA A 9 13.56 -3.82 -16.99
N LYS A 10 14.33 -4.83 -17.41
CA LYS A 10 14.42 -6.11 -16.71
C LYS A 10 14.95 -5.94 -15.28
N ASN A 11 16.01 -5.16 -15.10
CA ASN A 11 16.61 -4.88 -13.80
C ASN A 11 15.64 -4.08 -12.91
N TYR A 12 14.91 -3.13 -13.49
CA TYR A 12 13.84 -2.41 -12.78
C TYR A 12 12.79 -3.38 -12.23
N PHE A 13 12.21 -4.24 -13.07
CA PHE A 13 11.18 -5.19 -12.64
C PHE A 13 11.71 -6.19 -11.61
N LEU A 14 12.93 -6.71 -11.80
CA LEU A 14 13.54 -7.64 -10.85
C LEU A 14 13.71 -7.02 -9.46
N LYS A 15 14.17 -5.76 -9.38
CA LYS A 15 14.31 -5.03 -8.11
C LYS A 15 12.96 -4.84 -7.40
N ARG A 16 11.90 -4.58 -8.16
CA ARG A 16 10.54 -4.40 -7.62
C ARG A 16 9.90 -5.72 -7.20
N ALA A 17 10.09 -6.79 -7.97
CA ALA A 17 9.65 -8.13 -7.60
C ALA A 17 10.32 -8.62 -6.31
N LYS A 18 11.64 -8.42 -6.18
CA LYS A 18 12.39 -8.77 -4.95
C LYS A 18 12.00 -7.94 -3.73
N ARG A 19 11.46 -6.74 -3.94
CA ARG A 19 10.96 -5.88 -2.86
C ARG A 19 9.63 -6.38 -2.30
N ILE A 20 8.68 -6.74 -3.18
CA ILE A 20 7.33 -7.12 -2.74
C ILE A 20 7.26 -8.62 -2.42
N TYR A 21 7.65 -9.46 -3.37
CA TYR A 21 7.20 -10.85 -3.40
C TYR A 21 7.71 -11.72 -2.23
N PRO A 22 8.97 -11.60 -1.75
CA PRO A 22 9.45 -12.47 -0.67
C PRO A 22 8.66 -12.35 0.63
N ALA A 23 8.49 -11.12 1.13
CA ALA A 23 7.71 -10.88 2.35
C ALA A 23 6.21 -11.14 2.12
N TYR A 24 5.70 -10.80 0.93
CA TYR A 24 4.32 -11.13 0.55
C TYR A 24 4.00 -12.62 0.59
N PHE A 25 4.84 -13.42 -0.06
CA PHE A 25 4.75 -14.87 -0.05
C PHE A 25 4.82 -15.41 1.38
N PHE A 26 5.80 -14.94 2.16
CA PHE A 26 5.96 -15.38 3.55
C PHE A 26 4.71 -15.11 4.38
N VAL A 27 4.13 -13.90 4.29
CA VAL A 27 2.94 -13.53 5.07
C VAL A 27 1.71 -14.36 4.68
N ILE A 28 1.54 -14.68 3.40
CA ILE A 28 0.45 -15.56 2.96
C ILE A 28 0.63 -16.95 3.56
N ILE A 29 1.82 -17.54 3.42
CA ILE A 29 2.08 -18.90 3.90
C ILE A 29 2.00 -18.99 5.43
N ILE A 30 2.56 -18.04 6.16
CA ILE A 30 2.45 -18.03 7.63
C ILE A 30 1.01 -17.82 8.08
N SER A 31 0.20 -17.04 7.35
CA SER A 31 -1.22 -16.87 7.67
C SER A 31 -2.01 -18.16 7.47
N VAL A 32 -1.67 -18.97 6.46
CA VAL A 32 -2.25 -20.31 6.28
C VAL A 32 -1.84 -21.23 7.44
N ILE A 33 -0.56 -21.25 7.80
CA ILE A 33 -0.08 -22.12 8.89
C ILE A 33 -0.73 -21.73 10.23
N LEU A 34 -0.72 -20.44 10.58
CA LEU A 34 -1.33 -19.95 11.81
C LEU A 34 -2.86 -20.09 11.77
N GLY A 35 -3.48 -19.86 10.62
CA GLY A 35 -4.91 -20.02 10.40
C GLY A 35 -5.38 -21.44 10.72
N GLY A 36 -4.62 -22.48 10.37
CA GLY A 36 -4.95 -23.85 10.75
C GLY A 36 -4.99 -24.12 12.26
N GLY A 37 -4.25 -23.34 13.05
CA GLY A 37 -4.28 -23.42 14.52
C GLY A 37 -5.40 -22.62 15.19
N ILE A 38 -5.97 -21.65 14.47
CA ILE A 38 -7.03 -20.75 14.97
C ILE A 38 -8.41 -21.15 14.41
N SER A 39 -8.44 -21.92 13.32
CA SER A 39 -9.65 -22.31 12.62
C SER A 39 -10.62 -23.05 13.56
N THR A 40 -11.91 -22.74 13.42
CA THR A 40 -13.01 -23.44 14.09
C THR A 40 -13.30 -24.81 13.46
N TYR A 41 -12.75 -25.08 12.28
CA TYR A 41 -12.96 -26.32 11.54
C TYR A 41 -11.99 -27.41 11.99
N SER A 42 -12.33 -28.67 11.70
CA SER A 42 -11.38 -29.77 11.88
C SER A 42 -10.19 -29.61 10.94
N LEU A 43 -9.03 -30.19 11.27
CA LEU A 43 -7.86 -30.13 10.38
C LEU A 43 -8.18 -30.68 8.98
N GLY A 44 -9.01 -31.72 8.87
CA GLY A 44 -9.43 -32.28 7.58
C GLY A 44 -10.25 -31.30 6.73
N ASP A 45 -11.16 -30.57 7.36
CA ASP A 45 -12.01 -29.58 6.68
C ASP A 45 -11.26 -28.28 6.36
N TYR A 46 -10.25 -27.96 7.17
CA TYR A 46 -9.35 -26.83 6.92
C TYR A 46 -8.52 -27.03 5.65
N PHE A 47 -7.96 -28.24 5.43
CA PHE A 47 -7.22 -28.60 4.22
C PHE A 47 -8.15 -28.92 3.03
N SER A 48 -9.04 -27.97 2.72
CA SER A 48 -10.01 -28.05 1.63
C SER A 48 -9.53 -27.34 0.37
N ILE A 49 -10.32 -27.47 -0.71
CA ILE A 49 -10.12 -26.77 -1.98
C ILE A 49 -10.08 -25.24 -1.75
N SER A 50 -10.89 -24.73 -0.82
CA SER A 50 -10.95 -23.29 -0.49
C SER A 50 -9.63 -22.75 0.08
N LEU A 51 -8.84 -23.57 0.78
CA LEU A 51 -7.49 -23.20 1.20
C LEU A 51 -6.55 -23.04 0.00
N LEU A 52 -6.64 -23.95 -0.99
CA LEU A 52 -5.86 -23.86 -2.22
C LEU A 52 -6.27 -22.65 -3.06
N GLU A 53 -7.57 -22.38 -3.16
CA GLU A 53 -8.10 -21.17 -3.81
C GLU A 53 -7.56 -19.91 -3.13
N TYR A 54 -7.52 -19.88 -1.79
CA TYR A 54 -6.94 -18.77 -1.04
C TYR A 54 -5.47 -18.58 -1.41
N ILE A 55 -4.65 -19.63 -1.33
CA ILE A 55 -3.22 -19.54 -1.64
C ILE A 55 -3.03 -19.03 -3.07
N PHE A 56 -3.72 -19.63 -4.04
CA PHE A 56 -3.56 -19.28 -5.45
C PHE A 56 -4.02 -17.85 -5.74
N ALA A 57 -5.21 -17.46 -5.27
CA ALA A 57 -5.74 -16.13 -5.47
C ALA A 57 -4.84 -15.06 -4.84
N ASN A 58 -4.39 -15.28 -3.60
CA ASN A 58 -3.56 -14.30 -2.90
C ASN A 58 -2.16 -14.22 -3.53
N LEU A 59 -1.51 -15.34 -3.89
CA LEU A 59 -0.19 -15.31 -4.53
C LEU A 59 -0.18 -14.62 -5.91
N LEU A 60 -1.34 -14.52 -6.57
CA LEU A 60 -1.54 -13.80 -7.83
C LEU A 60 -2.05 -12.36 -7.65
N PHE A 61 -2.08 -11.84 -6.41
CA PHE A 61 -2.64 -10.52 -6.09
C PHE A 61 -4.15 -10.39 -6.42
N LEU A 62 -4.89 -11.51 -6.41
CA LEU A 62 -6.32 -11.61 -6.66
C LEU A 62 -7.11 -11.85 -5.36
N ASN A 63 -6.65 -11.23 -4.27
CA ASN A 63 -7.13 -11.44 -2.90
C ASN A 63 -8.61 -11.10 -2.71
N PHE A 64 -9.19 -10.30 -3.61
CA PHE A 64 -10.62 -9.99 -3.63
C PHE A 64 -11.50 -11.18 -4.05
N ILE A 65 -10.93 -12.19 -4.71
CA ILE A 65 -11.65 -13.41 -5.11
C ILE A 65 -11.81 -14.34 -3.91
N GLN A 66 -10.71 -14.56 -3.17
CA GLN A 66 -10.69 -15.44 -2.00
C GLN A 66 -9.93 -14.77 -0.84
N PRO A 67 -10.58 -13.86 -0.09
CA PRO A 67 -9.93 -13.10 0.99
C PRO A 67 -9.82 -13.87 2.32
N ASN A 68 -10.58 -14.95 2.48
CA ASN A 68 -10.79 -15.65 3.74
C ASN A 68 -10.16 -17.04 3.72
N LEU A 69 -9.76 -17.53 4.90
CA LEU A 69 -9.39 -18.93 5.11
C LEU A 69 -10.55 -19.69 5.76
N PRO A 70 -10.72 -21.01 5.51
CA PRO A 70 -11.82 -21.79 6.07
C PRO A 70 -11.83 -21.78 7.61
N GLY A 71 -12.95 -21.36 8.22
CA GLY A 71 -13.11 -21.36 9.67
C GLY A 71 -12.27 -20.34 10.44
N VAL A 72 -11.59 -19.40 9.76
CA VAL A 72 -10.72 -18.39 10.40
C VAL A 72 -11.42 -17.03 10.41
N PHE A 73 -11.53 -16.42 11.60
CA PHE A 73 -12.12 -15.08 11.81
C PHE A 73 -13.59 -14.89 11.41
N GLU A 74 -14.38 -15.96 11.27
CA GLU A 74 -15.81 -15.90 10.93
C GLU A 74 -16.66 -15.06 11.94
N GLY A 75 -16.16 -14.83 13.15
CA GLY A 75 -16.80 -13.98 14.16
C GLY A 75 -16.40 -12.50 14.12
N ASN A 76 -15.44 -12.10 13.28
CA ASN A 76 -14.95 -10.73 13.20
C ASN A 76 -15.81 -9.88 12.25
N GLN A 77 -15.83 -8.55 12.44
CA GLN A 77 -16.54 -7.63 11.53
C GLN A 77 -16.05 -7.71 10.08
N ILE A 78 -14.78 -8.05 9.89
CA ILE A 78 -14.17 -8.28 8.59
C ILE A 78 -13.48 -9.64 8.69
N GLU A 79 -13.92 -10.61 7.88
CA GLU A 79 -13.41 -11.98 7.89
C GLU A 79 -12.11 -12.15 7.07
N ALA A 80 -11.76 -11.14 6.26
CA ALA A 80 -10.56 -11.19 5.44
C ALA A 80 -9.31 -11.34 6.30
N ILE A 81 -8.44 -12.28 5.95
CA ILE A 81 -7.17 -12.50 6.67
C ILE A 81 -6.29 -11.25 6.60
N ASN A 82 -6.26 -10.62 5.44
CA ASN A 82 -5.48 -9.41 5.23
C ASN A 82 -6.18 -8.48 4.23
N GLY A 83 -7.06 -7.64 4.78
CA GLY A 83 -7.80 -6.64 4.03
C GLY A 83 -6.93 -5.50 3.48
N ALA A 84 -5.64 -5.40 3.82
CA ALA A 84 -4.76 -4.37 3.28
C ALA A 84 -4.19 -4.73 1.90
N LEU A 85 -4.09 -6.02 1.56
CA LEU A 85 -3.33 -6.50 0.39
C LEU A 85 -3.84 -6.01 -0.97
N TRP A 86 -5.08 -5.49 -1.06
CA TRP A 86 -5.60 -4.94 -2.31
C TRP A 86 -4.76 -3.76 -2.83
N THR A 87 -4.12 -2.98 -1.96
CA THR A 87 -3.26 -1.87 -2.41
C THR A 87 -1.91 -2.35 -2.94
N LEU A 88 -1.43 -3.54 -2.56
CA LEU A 88 -0.22 -4.13 -3.19
C LEU A 88 -0.44 -4.46 -4.66
N LYS A 89 -1.63 -4.97 -5.00
CA LYS A 89 -2.00 -5.18 -6.41
C LYS A 89 -1.87 -3.87 -7.20
N VAL A 90 -2.39 -2.77 -6.63
CA VAL A 90 -2.27 -1.44 -7.25
C VAL A 90 -0.81 -1.00 -7.35
N GLU A 91 0.02 -1.25 -6.33
CA GLU A 91 1.47 -0.97 -6.37
C GLU A 91 2.17 -1.73 -7.51
N VAL A 92 1.88 -3.02 -7.68
CA VAL A 92 2.40 -3.83 -8.80
C VAL A 92 1.96 -3.24 -10.14
N MET A 93 0.69 -2.84 -10.27
CA MET A 93 0.19 -2.18 -11.48
C MET A 93 0.87 -0.83 -11.74
N PHE A 94 1.22 -0.06 -10.71
CA PHE A 94 2.05 1.13 -10.86
C PHE A 94 3.45 0.78 -11.38
N TYR A 95 4.10 -0.24 -10.82
CA TYR A 95 5.41 -0.66 -11.33
C TYR A 95 5.35 -1.09 -12.80
N LEU A 96 4.28 -1.76 -13.23
CA LEU A 96 4.07 -2.10 -14.64
C LEU A 96 3.81 -0.88 -15.53
N SER A 97 3.10 0.13 -15.03
CA SER A 97 2.75 1.33 -15.82
C SER A 97 3.84 2.40 -15.85
N VAL A 98 4.74 2.48 -14.87
CA VAL A 98 5.80 3.50 -14.77
C VAL A 98 6.64 3.61 -16.05
N PRO A 99 7.17 2.53 -16.66
CA PRO A 99 7.94 2.64 -17.90
C PRO A 99 7.15 3.27 -19.05
N LEU A 100 5.85 2.94 -19.18
CA LEU A 100 4.96 3.51 -20.19
C LEU A 100 4.68 4.99 -19.91
N ILE A 101 4.47 5.36 -18.64
CA ILE A 101 4.26 6.74 -18.23
C ILE A 101 5.51 7.58 -18.51
N VAL A 102 6.70 7.09 -18.16
CA VAL A 102 7.98 7.78 -18.43
C VAL A 102 8.20 7.93 -19.93
N TRP A 103 7.93 6.89 -20.72
CA TRP A 103 7.98 6.97 -22.17
C TRP A 103 7.03 8.05 -22.72
N ALA A 104 5.79 8.09 -22.25
CA ALA A 104 4.82 9.08 -22.66
C ALA A 104 5.22 10.50 -22.25
N PHE A 105 5.78 10.68 -21.05
CA PHE A 105 6.31 11.96 -20.55
C PHE A 105 7.43 12.49 -21.43
N ASN A 106 8.31 11.61 -21.93
CA ASN A 106 9.39 11.99 -22.81
C ASN A 106 8.92 12.28 -24.24
N LYS A 107 7.88 11.58 -24.72
CA LYS A 107 7.37 11.73 -26.09
C LYS A 107 6.41 12.90 -26.27
N PHE A 108 5.50 13.11 -25.31
CA PHE A 108 4.39 14.08 -25.42
C PHE A 108 4.54 15.28 -24.48
N GLY A 109 5.61 15.31 -23.68
CA GLY A 109 5.86 16.35 -22.69
C GLY A 109 5.26 16.01 -21.32
N ARG A 110 5.98 16.39 -20.27
CA ARG A 110 5.63 16.03 -18.88
C ARG A 110 4.33 16.66 -18.42
N LEU A 111 4.18 17.97 -18.61
CA LEU A 111 3.04 18.71 -18.07
C LEU A 111 1.69 18.32 -18.71
N PRO A 112 1.57 18.22 -20.06
CA PRO A 112 0.33 17.74 -20.68
C PRO A 112 -0.04 16.33 -20.24
N MET A 113 0.94 15.43 -20.11
CA MET A 113 0.70 14.06 -19.67
C MET A 113 0.29 13.97 -18.19
N ILE A 114 0.91 14.76 -17.31
CA ILE A 114 0.51 14.89 -15.90
C ILE A 114 -0.94 15.34 -15.80
N ILE A 115 -1.29 16.43 -16.49
CA ILE A 115 -2.66 16.98 -16.46
C ILE A 115 -3.65 15.98 -17.05
N GLY A 116 -3.34 15.40 -18.22
CA GLY A 116 -4.20 14.43 -18.88
C GLY A 116 -4.47 13.20 -18.02
N LEU A 117 -3.42 12.58 -17.47
CA LEU A 117 -3.58 11.41 -16.58
C LEU A 117 -4.35 11.76 -15.31
N TYR A 118 -4.12 12.93 -14.73
CA TYR A 118 -4.85 13.40 -13.55
C TYR A 118 -6.34 13.55 -13.85
N VAL A 119 -6.68 14.28 -14.92
CA VAL A 119 -8.07 14.52 -15.33
C VAL A 119 -8.77 13.22 -15.70
N CYS A 120 -8.13 12.32 -16.45
CA CYS A 120 -8.69 11.02 -16.79
C CYS A 120 -8.93 10.16 -15.55
N SER A 121 -8.01 10.17 -14.59
CA SER A 121 -8.14 9.42 -13.32
C SER A 121 -9.29 9.97 -12.47
N VAL A 122 -9.43 11.30 -12.37
CA VAL A 122 -10.54 11.94 -11.67
C VAL A 122 -11.87 11.62 -12.35
N PHE A 123 -11.93 11.78 -13.68
CA PHE A 123 -13.13 11.49 -14.45
C PHE A 123 -13.59 10.05 -14.27
N TYR A 124 -12.66 9.09 -14.33
CA TYR A 124 -12.95 7.69 -14.07
C TYR A 124 -13.48 7.46 -12.65
N SER A 125 -12.80 8.00 -11.63
CA SER A 125 -13.19 7.85 -10.24
C SER A 125 -14.57 8.45 -9.94
N VAL A 126 -14.87 9.64 -10.46
CA VAL A 126 -16.19 10.27 -10.33
C VAL A 126 -17.25 9.44 -11.04
N SER A 127 -16.97 8.96 -12.26
CA SER A 127 -17.90 8.12 -13.02
C SER A 127 -18.24 6.83 -12.27
N MET A 128 -17.24 6.13 -11.73
CA MET A 128 -17.46 4.90 -10.95
C MET A 128 -18.23 5.19 -9.65
N HIS A 129 -17.92 6.30 -8.96
CA HIS A 129 -18.65 6.69 -7.75
C HIS A 129 -20.12 7.02 -8.05
N MET A 130 -20.42 7.70 -9.17
CA MET A 130 -21.78 7.96 -9.60
C MET A 130 -22.53 6.68 -9.98
N LEU A 131 -21.86 5.73 -10.64
CA LEU A 131 -22.45 4.42 -10.96
C LEU A 131 -22.72 3.61 -9.69
N ALA A 132 -21.81 3.63 -8.71
CA ALA A 132 -22.04 3.02 -7.40
C ALA A 132 -23.28 3.60 -6.72
N ALA A 133 -23.39 4.94 -6.67
CA ALA A 133 -24.54 5.62 -6.07
C ALA A 133 -25.87 5.31 -6.79
N LYS A 134 -25.84 5.15 -8.12
CA LYS A 134 -27.04 4.84 -8.91
C LYS A 134 -27.48 3.38 -8.79
N THR A 135 -26.54 2.45 -8.70
CA THR A 135 -26.82 1.00 -8.71
C THR A 135 -26.89 0.39 -7.32
N GLY A 136 -26.36 1.07 -6.30
CA GLY A 136 -26.16 0.52 -4.96
C GLY A 136 -25.09 -0.57 -4.89
N SER A 137 -24.32 -0.79 -5.97
CA SER A 137 -23.34 -1.87 -6.04
C SER A 137 -21.94 -1.44 -5.61
N GLU A 138 -21.42 -2.09 -4.56
CA GLU A 138 -20.04 -1.98 -4.07
C GLU A 138 -18.99 -2.30 -5.15
N PHE A 139 -19.35 -3.07 -6.18
CA PHE A 139 -18.46 -3.44 -7.28
C PHE A 139 -17.85 -2.22 -7.98
N TYR A 140 -18.62 -1.16 -8.19
CA TYR A 140 -18.11 0.06 -8.83
C TYR A 140 -17.13 0.80 -7.92
N LEU A 141 -17.29 0.76 -6.60
CA LEU A 141 -16.32 1.30 -5.65
C LEU A 141 -15.02 0.49 -5.66
N GLN A 142 -15.12 -0.84 -5.79
CA GLN A 142 -13.94 -1.69 -5.96
C GLN A 142 -13.19 -1.35 -7.26
N LEU A 143 -13.90 -1.14 -8.38
CA LEU A 143 -13.31 -0.70 -9.65
C LEU A 143 -12.65 0.69 -9.54
N GLN A 144 -13.31 1.63 -8.87
CA GLN A 144 -12.76 2.97 -8.59
C GLN A 144 -11.43 2.90 -7.82
N ARG A 145 -11.27 1.91 -6.94
CA ARG A 145 -10.04 1.64 -6.18
C ARG A 145 -8.92 1.00 -7.01
N GLN A 146 -9.18 0.56 -8.24
CA GLN A 146 -8.16 0.02 -9.15
C GLN A 146 -7.61 1.12 -10.09
N LEU A 147 -6.65 0.77 -10.96
CA LEU A 147 -6.28 1.66 -12.06
C LEU A 147 -7.42 1.75 -13.09
N PRO A 148 -7.68 2.93 -13.66
CA PRO A 148 -6.88 4.16 -13.54
C PRO A 148 -7.22 5.03 -12.33
N GLY A 149 -8.23 4.71 -11.53
CA GLY A 149 -8.76 5.59 -10.46
C GLY A 149 -7.72 6.05 -9.42
N GLN A 150 -6.69 5.25 -9.16
CA GLN A 150 -5.61 5.59 -8.23
C GLN A 150 -4.46 6.43 -8.85
N PHE A 151 -4.45 6.68 -10.16
CA PHE A 151 -3.38 7.47 -10.80
C PHE A 151 -3.26 8.87 -10.21
N VAL A 152 -4.36 9.49 -9.74
CA VAL A 152 -4.32 10.80 -9.07
C VAL A 152 -3.25 10.88 -7.98
N TYR A 153 -3.10 9.86 -7.12
CA TYR A 153 -2.10 9.85 -6.05
C TYR A 153 -0.68 9.75 -6.59
N PHE A 154 -0.48 8.87 -7.58
CA PHE A 154 0.81 8.71 -8.24
C PHE A 154 1.24 10.01 -8.96
N ILE A 155 0.31 10.65 -9.66
CA ILE A 155 0.57 11.89 -10.40
C ILE A 155 0.84 13.06 -9.46
N SER A 156 0.13 13.17 -8.33
CA SER A 156 0.44 14.16 -7.28
C SER A 156 1.87 14.02 -6.77
N GLY A 157 2.33 12.79 -6.52
CA GLY A 157 3.72 12.52 -6.17
C GLY A 157 4.71 12.84 -7.31
N ALA A 158 4.33 12.57 -8.56
CA ALA A 158 5.15 12.89 -9.73
C ALA A 158 5.34 14.41 -9.93
N ILE A 159 4.31 15.21 -9.67
CA ILE A 159 4.40 16.68 -9.63
C ILE A 159 5.44 17.09 -8.59
N GLY A 160 5.34 16.51 -7.39
CA GLY A 160 6.32 16.67 -6.32
C GLY A 160 7.75 16.38 -6.73
N TYR A 161 7.95 15.27 -7.46
CA TYR A 161 9.26 14.84 -7.92
C TYR A 161 9.85 15.76 -9.00
N TYR A 162 9.09 16.04 -10.07
CA TYR A 162 9.60 16.79 -11.23
C TYR A 162 9.66 18.30 -11.00
N TYR A 163 8.79 18.85 -10.16
CA TYR A 163 8.69 20.28 -9.88
C TYR A 163 9.11 20.64 -8.45
N PHE A 164 9.84 19.75 -7.76
CA PHE A 164 10.27 19.94 -6.37
C PHE A 164 10.97 21.28 -6.13
N ALA A 165 11.87 21.69 -7.02
CA ALA A 165 12.65 22.92 -6.87
C ALA A 165 11.79 24.20 -6.85
N TRP A 166 10.62 24.16 -7.47
CA TRP A 166 9.64 25.24 -7.39
C TRP A 166 8.76 25.10 -6.15
N ILE A 167 8.27 23.88 -5.89
CA ILE A 167 7.43 23.56 -4.72
C ILE A 167 8.13 23.90 -3.40
N SER A 168 9.42 23.59 -3.27
CA SER A 168 10.20 23.79 -2.05
C SER A 168 10.23 25.26 -1.60
N LYS A 169 10.19 26.20 -2.54
CA LYS A 169 10.14 27.65 -2.26
C LYS A 169 8.87 28.07 -1.52
N TYR A 170 7.78 27.34 -1.70
CA TYR A 170 6.47 27.63 -1.12
C TYR A 170 5.99 26.53 -0.17
N ALA A 171 6.86 25.60 0.22
CA ALA A 171 6.49 24.36 0.88
C ALA A 171 5.64 24.58 2.15
N ALA A 172 6.02 25.52 3.02
CA ALA A 172 5.27 25.81 4.24
C ALA A 172 3.87 26.41 3.94
N LYS A 173 3.75 27.27 2.93
CA LYS A 173 2.47 27.84 2.51
C LYS A 173 1.56 26.77 1.89
N LEU A 174 2.13 25.91 1.06
CA LEU A 174 1.40 24.80 0.44
C LEU A 174 0.99 23.74 1.47
N LEU A 175 1.81 23.50 2.50
CA LEU A 175 1.43 22.67 3.65
C LEU A 175 0.22 23.26 4.37
N LEU A 176 0.27 24.55 4.75
CA LEU A 176 -0.84 25.21 5.43
C LEU A 176 -2.11 25.18 4.59
N LEU A 177 -1.99 25.46 3.28
CA LEU A 177 -3.10 25.35 2.34
C LEU A 177 -3.67 23.93 2.30
N SER A 178 -2.81 22.90 2.30
CA SER A 178 -3.26 21.50 2.31
C SER A 178 -4.00 21.15 3.59
N ILE A 179 -3.53 21.61 4.75
CA ILE A 179 -4.22 21.43 6.04
C ILE A 179 -5.61 22.11 6.01
N VAL A 180 -5.69 23.34 5.52
CA VAL A 180 -6.97 24.06 5.35
C VAL A 180 -7.91 23.27 4.44
N VAL A 181 -7.41 22.75 3.32
CA VAL A 181 -8.19 21.90 2.40
C VAL A 181 -8.75 20.66 3.10
N PHE A 182 -7.98 19.99 3.96
CA PHE A 182 -8.48 18.86 4.77
C PHE A 182 -9.57 19.29 5.77
N ILE A 183 -9.44 20.45 6.40
CA ILE A 183 -10.46 20.99 7.31
C ILE A 183 -11.78 21.24 6.56
N TYR A 184 -11.71 21.77 5.34
CA TYR A 184 -12.89 22.07 4.52
C TYR A 184 -13.28 20.95 3.54
N GLN A 185 -12.83 19.71 3.76
CA GLN A 185 -13.01 18.60 2.83
C GLN A 185 -14.47 18.38 2.37
N GLN A 186 -15.44 18.62 3.25
CA GLN A 186 -16.88 18.42 2.96
C GLN A 186 -17.44 19.38 1.89
N TRP A 187 -16.77 20.52 1.68
CA TRP A 187 -17.21 21.59 0.76
C TRP A 187 -16.46 21.59 -0.57
N LEU A 188 -15.54 20.63 -0.73
CA LEU A 188 -14.61 20.57 -1.84
C LEU A 188 -14.89 19.33 -2.69
N PRO A 189 -14.57 19.34 -4.00
CA PRO A 189 -14.56 18.13 -4.81
C PRO A 189 -13.44 17.19 -4.33
N TRP A 190 -13.73 16.43 -3.27
CA TRP A 190 -12.73 15.74 -2.46
C TRP A 190 -11.87 14.78 -3.27
N LEU A 191 -12.51 13.95 -4.12
CA LEU A 191 -11.82 13.01 -5.03
C LEU A 191 -10.79 13.69 -5.95
N THR A 192 -10.97 14.97 -6.24
CA THR A 192 -10.09 15.76 -7.11
C THR A 192 -9.01 16.49 -6.33
N ILE A 193 -9.26 16.88 -5.09
CA ILE A 193 -8.38 17.78 -4.34
C ILE A 193 -7.53 17.02 -3.31
N GLU A 194 -8.10 15.99 -2.68
CA GLU A 194 -7.43 15.13 -1.70
C GLU A 194 -6.05 14.67 -2.15
N PRO A 195 -5.86 14.11 -3.37
CA PRO A 195 -4.58 13.52 -3.76
C PRO A 195 -3.47 14.57 -3.85
N ILE A 196 -3.80 15.79 -4.27
CA ILE A 196 -2.84 16.90 -4.33
C ILE A 196 -2.51 17.36 -2.91
N ALA A 197 -3.51 17.62 -2.08
CA ALA A 197 -3.29 18.07 -0.70
C ALA A 197 -2.49 17.06 0.11
N LEU A 198 -2.84 15.77 0.02
CA LEU A 198 -2.11 14.68 0.65
C LEU A 198 -0.68 14.59 0.12
N GLY A 199 -0.51 14.62 -1.21
CA GLY A 199 0.80 14.60 -1.86
C GLY A 199 1.70 15.72 -1.35
N MET A 200 1.18 16.94 -1.22
CA MET A 200 1.93 18.10 -0.69
C MET A 200 2.35 17.92 0.76
N ILE A 201 1.47 17.41 1.63
CA ILE A 201 1.81 17.08 3.03
C ILE A 201 2.94 16.05 3.05
N VAL A 202 2.82 14.96 2.29
CA VAL A 202 3.82 13.89 2.23
C VAL A 202 5.17 14.41 1.74
N ILE A 203 5.19 15.22 0.67
CA ILE A 203 6.42 15.82 0.14
C ILE A 203 7.07 16.76 1.15
N TYR A 204 6.27 17.58 1.85
CA TYR A 204 6.78 18.48 2.88
C TYR A 204 7.49 17.69 3.99
N VAL A 205 6.79 16.69 4.55
CA VAL A 205 7.32 15.85 5.64
C VAL A 205 8.56 15.10 5.19
N ALA A 206 8.55 14.53 3.98
CA ALA A 206 9.64 13.71 3.48
C ALA A 206 10.89 14.48 3.03
N ARG A 207 10.75 15.76 2.60
CA ARG A 207 11.83 16.48 1.89
C ARG A 207 12.16 17.86 2.44
N VAL A 208 11.30 18.45 3.27
CA VAL A 208 11.45 19.83 3.77
C VAL A 208 11.59 19.87 5.28
N MET A 209 10.90 18.99 6.01
CA MET A 209 10.97 18.93 7.47
C MET A 209 12.39 18.58 7.94
N PRO A 210 12.93 19.28 8.97
CA PRO A 210 14.25 18.98 9.50
C PRO A 210 14.24 17.59 10.16
N TYR A 211 15.02 16.67 9.59
CA TYR A 211 15.42 15.35 10.08
C TYR A 211 14.44 14.63 11.04
N LEU A 212 13.75 13.61 10.53
CA LEU A 212 12.84 12.74 11.30
C LEU A 212 13.54 11.53 11.95
N GLY A 213 14.85 11.59 12.13
CA GLY A 213 15.65 10.44 12.58
C GLY A 213 16.26 9.63 11.44
N ASN A 214 17.22 8.76 11.79
CA ASN A 214 17.88 7.83 10.86
C ASN A 214 17.46 6.40 11.20
N PHE A 215 16.15 6.15 11.24
CA PHE A 215 15.62 4.81 11.52
C PHE A 215 15.96 3.79 10.42
N GLY A 216 16.22 4.27 9.19
CA GLY A 216 16.63 3.45 8.06
C GLY A 216 17.94 2.69 8.28
N LYS A 217 18.79 3.12 9.24
CA LYS A 217 20.02 2.40 9.61
C LYS A 217 19.76 1.02 10.23
N TYR A 218 18.53 0.74 10.67
CA TYR A 218 18.14 -0.54 11.24
C TYR A 218 17.36 -1.42 10.24
N GLY A 219 17.05 -0.91 9.05
CA GLY A 219 16.26 -1.61 8.03
C GLY A 219 15.06 -0.82 7.49
N ASP A 220 14.44 -1.32 6.42
CA ASP A 220 13.17 -0.80 5.90
C ASP A 220 11.98 -1.57 6.50
N PHE A 221 11.48 -1.10 7.64
CA PHE A 221 10.36 -1.74 8.32
C PHE A 221 8.99 -1.37 7.74
N SER A 222 8.92 -0.36 6.86
CA SER A 222 7.65 0.20 6.39
C SER A 222 6.79 -0.84 5.69
N TYR A 223 7.43 -1.67 4.86
CA TYR A 223 6.78 -2.75 4.14
C TYR A 223 6.29 -3.86 5.08
N GLY A 224 7.16 -4.29 6.00
CA GLY A 224 6.80 -5.29 7.01
C GLY A 224 5.60 -4.86 7.87
N ILE A 225 5.63 -3.64 8.41
CA ILE A 225 4.51 -3.06 9.17
C ILE A 225 3.22 -3.10 8.33
N TYR A 226 3.30 -2.63 7.09
CA TYR A 226 2.17 -2.59 6.18
C TYR A 226 1.58 -3.97 5.89
N ILE A 227 2.38 -5.03 5.74
CA ILE A 227 1.81 -6.34 5.38
C ILE A 227 1.33 -7.14 6.58
N ILE A 228 1.92 -6.97 7.76
CA ILE A 228 1.59 -7.78 8.95
C ILE A 228 0.51 -7.14 9.84
N HIS A 229 0.28 -5.82 9.75
CA HIS A 229 -0.62 -5.15 10.70
C HIS A 229 -2.03 -5.73 10.69
N PHE A 230 -2.59 -6.01 9.51
CA PHE A 230 -3.97 -6.45 9.39
C PHE A 230 -4.18 -7.87 9.96
N PRO A 231 -3.38 -8.91 9.61
CA PRO A 231 -3.49 -10.22 10.25
C PRO A 231 -3.32 -10.19 11.77
N VAL A 232 -2.39 -9.36 12.28
CA VAL A 232 -2.18 -9.20 13.73
C VAL A 232 -3.42 -8.57 14.37
N LEU A 233 -3.98 -7.52 13.78
CA LEU A 233 -5.22 -6.90 14.28
C LEU A 233 -6.39 -7.89 14.28
N GLN A 234 -6.55 -8.68 13.21
CA GLN A 234 -7.59 -9.71 13.11
C GLN A 234 -7.46 -10.78 14.19
N LEU A 235 -6.23 -11.24 14.43
CA LEU A 235 -5.92 -12.19 15.49
C LEU A 235 -6.26 -11.65 16.88
N LEU A 236 -5.84 -10.42 17.19
CA LEU A 236 -6.11 -9.83 18.50
C LEU A 236 -7.60 -9.52 18.70
N ALA A 237 -8.30 -9.12 17.62
CA ALA A 237 -9.73 -8.91 17.63
C ALA A 237 -10.50 -10.22 17.89
N SER A 238 -10.08 -11.35 17.32
CA SER A 238 -10.79 -12.62 17.45
C SER A 238 -10.82 -13.18 18.87
N TYR A 239 -9.81 -12.86 19.70
CA TYR A 239 -9.80 -13.30 21.09
C TYR A 239 -10.57 -12.38 22.03
N THR A 240 -11.12 -11.26 21.56
CA THR A 240 -11.83 -10.23 22.37
C THR A 240 -11.04 -9.70 23.58
N VAL A 241 -9.74 -10.02 23.67
CA VAL A 241 -8.87 -9.81 24.84
C VAL A 241 -8.79 -8.33 25.22
N PHE A 242 -9.10 -7.43 24.28
CA PHE A 242 -8.90 -5.99 24.47
C PHE A 242 -10.16 -5.13 24.31
N ASN A 243 -11.36 -5.71 24.35
CA ASN A 243 -12.61 -4.93 24.33
C ASN A 243 -12.76 -4.01 25.56
N ALA A 244 -12.03 -4.28 26.65
CA ALA A 244 -12.10 -3.50 27.88
C ALA A 244 -11.15 -2.28 27.92
N ASN A 245 -10.02 -2.31 27.19
CA ASN A 245 -9.02 -1.22 27.20
C ASN A 245 -8.38 -1.00 25.82
N PRO A 246 -8.87 -0.03 25.03
CA PRO A 246 -8.35 0.27 23.70
C PRO A 246 -6.86 0.68 23.68
N TRP A 247 -6.35 1.28 24.75
CA TRP A 247 -4.96 1.72 24.82
C TRP A 247 -3.99 0.56 24.99
N GLU A 248 -4.39 -0.45 25.76
CA GLU A 248 -3.63 -1.69 25.90
C GLU A 248 -3.58 -2.44 24.56
N MET A 249 -4.71 -2.52 23.85
CA MET A 249 -4.76 -3.09 22.50
C MET A 249 -3.76 -2.39 21.57
N LEU A 250 -3.80 -1.06 21.55
CA LEU A 250 -2.93 -0.26 20.68
C LEU A 250 -1.46 -0.52 21.00
N PHE A 251 -1.09 -0.53 22.29
CA PHE A 251 0.29 -0.76 22.71
C PHE A 251 0.78 -2.16 22.34
N VAL A 252 0.02 -3.21 22.67
CA VAL A 252 0.36 -4.60 22.38
C VAL A 252 0.43 -4.84 20.87
N THR A 253 -0.58 -4.39 20.12
CA THR A 253 -0.60 -4.53 18.65
C THR A 253 0.60 -3.84 18.04
N THR A 254 0.90 -2.60 18.44
CA THR A 254 2.04 -1.84 17.93
C THR A 254 3.36 -2.59 18.19
N LEU A 255 3.54 -3.14 19.39
CA LEU A 255 4.75 -3.87 19.75
C LEU A 255 4.91 -5.16 18.93
N ILE A 256 3.83 -5.94 18.76
CA ILE A 256 3.82 -7.16 17.94
C ILE A 256 4.12 -6.83 16.48
N ILE A 257 3.51 -5.78 15.93
CA ILE A 257 3.76 -5.33 14.55
C ILE A 257 5.21 -4.88 14.38
N LEU A 258 5.74 -4.06 15.27
CA LEU A 258 7.13 -3.60 15.16
C LEU A 258 8.13 -4.76 15.25
N LEU A 259 7.91 -5.70 16.17
CA LEU A 259 8.73 -6.90 16.30
C LEU A 259 8.61 -7.79 15.06
N GLY A 260 7.40 -8.02 14.57
CA GLY A 260 7.14 -8.81 13.36
C GLY A 260 7.79 -8.19 12.12
N ALA A 261 7.71 -6.87 11.96
CA ALA A 261 8.34 -6.15 10.86
C ALA A 261 9.87 -6.22 10.94
N PHE A 262 10.41 -6.10 12.15
CA PHE A 262 11.85 -6.27 12.38
C PHE A 262 12.31 -7.69 12.00
N LEU A 263 11.60 -8.72 12.45
CA LEU A 263 11.92 -10.12 12.12
C LEU A 263 11.76 -10.40 10.62
N LEU A 264 10.68 -9.92 10.00
CA LEU A 264 10.43 -10.11 8.57
C LEU A 264 11.54 -9.47 7.73
N TRP A 265 11.97 -8.26 8.10
CA TRP A 265 13.08 -7.58 7.45
C TRP A 265 14.37 -8.41 7.49
N HIS A 266 14.79 -8.82 8.68
CA HIS A 266 16.09 -9.48 8.89
C HIS A 266 16.12 -10.94 8.41
N LEU A 267 15.02 -11.67 8.54
CA LEU A 267 14.96 -13.10 8.22
C LEU A 267 14.56 -13.35 6.76
N VAL A 268 13.72 -12.51 6.19
CA VAL A 268 13.18 -12.70 4.84
C VAL A 268 13.72 -11.65 3.88
N GLU A 269 13.31 -10.39 4.04
CA GLU A 269 13.48 -9.37 2.99
C GLU A 269 14.94 -9.07 2.65
N LYS A 270 15.78 -8.86 3.69
CA LYS A 270 17.18 -8.47 3.54
C LYS A 270 17.99 -9.44 2.66
N ASN A 271 17.65 -10.72 2.68
CA ASN A 271 18.33 -11.76 1.92
C ASN A 271 18.10 -11.68 0.40
N PHE A 272 17.01 -11.04 -0.04
CA PHE A 272 16.67 -10.93 -1.46
C PHE A 272 17.23 -9.67 -2.12
N PHE A 273 17.61 -8.67 -1.33
CA PHE A 273 18.18 -7.43 -1.84
C PHE A 273 19.65 -7.58 -2.27
N GLN A 274 20.04 -6.83 -3.30
CA GLN A 274 21.44 -6.70 -3.69
C GLN A 274 22.22 -5.88 -2.65
N LYS A 275 23.49 -6.21 -2.40
CA LYS A 275 24.35 -5.48 -1.46
C LYS A 275 24.49 -3.97 -1.76
N SER A 276 24.32 -3.57 -3.02
CA SER A 276 24.33 -2.18 -3.49
C SER A 276 22.94 -1.54 -3.52
N SER A 277 21.96 -2.16 -2.89
CA SER A 277 20.62 -1.59 -2.74
C SER A 277 20.69 -0.48 -1.69
N HIS A 278 20.01 0.63 -1.95
CA HIS A 278 19.92 1.75 -1.01
C HIS A 278 19.49 1.27 0.40
N TYR A 279 18.60 0.27 0.46
CA TYR A 279 18.13 -0.29 1.72
C TYR A 279 19.22 -1.02 2.54
N ILE A 280 20.24 -1.58 1.89
CA ILE A 280 21.37 -2.24 2.57
C ILE A 280 22.50 -1.25 2.84
N GLU A 281 22.71 -0.28 1.94
CA GLU A 281 23.78 0.71 2.09
C GLU A 281 23.55 1.63 3.29
N VAL A 282 22.31 2.05 3.54
CA VAL A 282 21.97 2.91 4.70
C VAL A 282 22.20 2.18 6.04
N GLU A 283 22.12 0.86 6.07
CA GLU A 283 22.40 0.05 7.28
C GLU A 283 23.90 -0.04 7.61
N ARG A 284 24.77 0.26 6.65
CA ARG A 284 26.24 0.17 6.84
C ARG A 284 26.88 1.46 7.35
N ILE A 285 26.11 2.55 7.41
CA ILE A 285 26.56 3.90 7.81
C ILE A 285 26.18 4.12 9.28
#